data_AF-Q6C767-F1
#
_entry.id   AF-Q6C767-F1
#
_cell.length_a   1.000
_cell.length_b   1.000
_cell.length_c   1.000
_cell.angle_alpha   90.00
_cell.angle_beta   90.00
_cell.angle_gamma   90.00
#
_symmetry.space_group_name_H-M   'P 1'
#
loop_
_entity.id
_entity.type
_entity.pdbx_description
1 polymer ?
#
loop_
_entity_poly.entity_id
_entity_poly.type
_entity_poly.pdbx_seq_one_letter_code
_entity_poly.pdbx_strand_id
1 'polypeptide(L)'
;MGLFTKTEETASVGPAGGDKDLTKKKTRQICWDSRDKFFACLDKHNIVDAIKDSELATAKCPKEEKQYEADCIASWIDYFKQKRTMEYNKEQMLKKFEEQGAVKVEPNVSFK
;
A
#
# COMPACT_ATOMS: atom_id res chain seq x y z
N MET A 1 -16.90 15.43 -42.18
CA MET A 1 -16.36 16.64 -41.51
C MET A 1 -17.17 16.86 -40.25
N GLY A 2 -16.74 16.28 -39.14
CA GLY A 2 -17.40 16.41 -37.83
C GLY A 2 -16.33 16.83 -36.83
N LEU A 3 -16.54 18.01 -36.25
CA LEU A 3 -15.59 18.73 -35.42
C LEU A 3 -15.34 17.95 -34.12
N PHE A 4 -14.11 17.46 -33.96
CA PHE A 4 -13.60 17.04 -32.66
C PHE A 4 -13.52 18.30 -31.79
N THR A 5 -14.55 18.52 -30.98
CA THR A 5 -14.50 19.43 -29.84
C THR A 5 -13.47 18.90 -28.87
N LYS A 6 -12.30 19.55 -28.86
CA LYS A 6 -11.26 19.41 -27.85
C LYS A 6 -11.91 19.66 -26.48
N THR A 7 -12.29 18.59 -25.81
CA THR A 7 -12.60 18.61 -24.38
C THR A 7 -11.26 18.77 -23.70
N GLU A 8 -11.04 19.96 -23.16
CA GLU A 8 -9.93 20.23 -22.26
C GLU A 8 -10.01 19.20 -21.14
N GLU A 9 -8.95 18.40 -21.01
CA GLU A 9 -8.73 17.52 -19.88
C GLU A 9 -8.74 18.38 -18.62
N THR A 10 -9.91 18.42 -17.98
CA THR A 10 -10.04 18.90 -16.62
C THR A 10 -9.19 17.97 -15.78
N ALA A 11 -8.04 18.50 -15.36
CA ALA A 11 -7.20 17.91 -14.33
C ALA A 11 -8.11 17.40 -13.22
N SER A 12 -8.07 16.08 -13.03
CA SER A 12 -8.76 15.41 -11.94
C SER A 12 -8.22 16.01 -10.65
N VAL A 13 -9.06 16.81 -9.99
CA VAL A 13 -8.83 17.29 -8.64
C VAL A 13 -8.85 16.06 -7.74
N GLY A 14 -7.67 15.51 -7.48
CA GLY A 14 -7.45 14.55 -6.41
C GLY A 14 -7.71 15.23 -5.06
N PRO A 15 -8.25 14.50 -4.07
CA PRO A 15 -8.62 15.10 -2.79
C PRO A 15 -7.39 15.57 -2.02
N ALA A 16 -7.59 16.65 -1.27
CA ALA A 16 -6.60 17.35 -0.48
C ALA A 16 -5.73 16.42 0.38
N GLY A 17 -4.42 16.47 0.11
CA GLY A 17 -3.36 15.85 0.90
C GLY A 17 -2.03 16.37 0.39
N GLY A 18 -1.39 17.26 1.16
CA GLY A 18 -0.29 18.16 0.76
C GLY A 18 0.64 17.69 -0.37
N ASP A 19 0.91 18.61 -1.30
CA ASP A 19 1.72 18.53 -2.51
C ASP A 19 3.15 17.97 -2.30
N LYS A 20 3.27 16.68 -1.96
CA LYS A 20 4.54 15.95 -2.08
C LYS A 20 4.61 15.44 -3.51
N ASP A 21 5.44 16.07 -4.32
CA ASP A 21 5.69 15.60 -5.69
C ASP A 21 6.38 14.22 -5.67
N LEU A 22 5.56 13.17 -5.79
CA LEU A 22 6.00 11.78 -5.86
C LEU A 22 6.53 11.38 -7.25
N THR A 23 6.53 12.27 -8.25
CA THR A 23 7.20 12.01 -9.53
C THR A 23 8.72 12.03 -9.39
N LYS A 24 9.22 12.73 -8.38
CA LYS A 24 10.64 12.77 -7.99
C LYS A 24 11.06 11.46 -7.33
N LYS A 25 12.10 10.82 -7.88
CA LYS A 25 12.71 9.59 -7.34
C LYS A 25 13.10 9.73 -5.86
N LYS A 26 13.69 10.87 -5.48
CA LYS A 26 14.14 11.14 -4.11
C LYS A 26 12.98 11.15 -3.11
N THR A 27 11.86 11.81 -3.45
CA THR A 27 10.67 11.85 -2.58
C THR A 27 10.09 10.46 -2.34
N ARG A 28 10.05 9.61 -3.38
CA ARG A 28 9.61 8.22 -3.25
C ARG A 28 10.52 7.39 -2.36
N GLN A 29 11.84 7.55 -2.50
CA GLN A 29 12.80 6.87 -1.63
C GLN A 29 12.58 7.22 -0.17
N ILE A 30 12.38 8.50 0.15
CA ILE A 30 12.11 8.94 1.53
C ILE A 30 10.82 8.30 2.07
N CYS A 31 9.73 8.29 1.28
CA CYS A 31 8.50 7.60 1.71
C CYS A 31 8.73 6.09 1.93
N TRP A 32 9.46 5.41 1.05
CA TRP A 32 9.74 3.98 1.20
C TRP A 32 10.61 3.68 2.43
N ASP A 33 11.61 4.51 2.71
CA ASP A 33 12.45 4.37 3.90
C ASP A 33 11.63 4.54 5.19
N SER A 34 10.71 5.51 5.22
CA SER A 34 9.84 5.74 6.37
C SER A 34 8.74 4.66 6.51
N ARG A 35 8.23 4.14 5.39
CA ARG A 35 7.33 2.96 5.37
C ARG A 35 8.02 1.77 6.01
N ASP A 36 9.25 1.46 5.59
CA ASP A 36 9.96 0.27 6.04
C ASP A 36 10.31 0.35 7.53
N LYS A 37 10.61 1.56 8.05
CA LYS A 37 10.78 1.79 9.50
C LYS A 37 9.48 1.56 10.28
N PHE A 38 8.35 2.06 9.78
CA PHE A 38 7.05 1.85 10.40
C PHE A 38 6.69 0.36 10.43
N PHE A 39 6.85 -0.33 9.31
CA PHE A 39 6.59 -1.77 9.22
C PHE A 39 7.53 -2.60 10.09
N ALA A 40 8.83 -2.28 10.14
CA ALA A 40 9.76 -2.94 11.04
C ALA A 40 9.40 -2.75 12.52
N CYS A 41 8.78 -1.62 12.89
CA CYS A 41 8.24 -1.44 14.23
C CYS A 41 7.01 -2.32 14.48
N LEU A 42 6.07 -2.37 13.53
CA LEU A 42 4.89 -3.25 13.64
C LEU A 42 5.27 -4.73 13.75
N ASP A 43 6.28 -5.18 13.00
CA ASP A 43 6.78 -6.55 13.04
C ASP A 43 7.32 -6.92 14.43
N LYS A 44 8.03 -6.01 15.10
CA LYS A 44 8.50 -6.22 16.49
C LYS A 44 7.36 -6.38 17.48
N HIS A 45 6.21 -5.79 17.19
CA HIS A 45 5.01 -5.86 18.02
C HIS A 45 3.99 -6.90 17.53
N ASN A 46 4.32 -7.69 16.51
CA ASN A 46 3.44 -8.68 15.87
C ASN A 46 2.10 -8.09 15.37
N ILE A 47 2.12 -6.84 14.90
CA ILE A 47 0.95 -6.16 14.34
C ILE A 47 0.96 -6.35 12.82
N VAL A 48 0.02 -7.13 12.31
CA VAL A 48 -0.10 -7.37 10.86
C VAL A 48 -1.00 -6.33 10.20
N ASP A 49 -2.18 -6.09 10.77
CA ASP A 49 -3.21 -5.22 10.21
C ASP A 49 -3.23 -3.84 10.90
N ALA A 50 -2.40 -2.92 10.41
CA ALA A 50 -2.33 -1.56 10.91
C ALA A 50 -3.58 -0.70 10.63
N ILE A 51 -4.58 -1.24 9.90
CA ILE A 51 -5.85 -0.55 9.63
C ILE A 51 -6.85 -0.88 10.73
N LYS A 52 -6.99 -2.17 11.06
CA LYS A 52 -7.86 -2.61 12.16
C LYS A 52 -7.30 -2.23 13.52
N ASP A 53 -6.00 -2.41 13.69
CA ASP A 53 -5.31 -2.16 14.96
C ASP A 53 -4.60 -0.80 14.96
N SER A 54 -5.23 0.22 14.34
CA SER A 54 -4.66 1.56 14.21
C SER A 54 -4.25 2.15 15.56
N GLU A 55 -5.10 2.05 16.58
CA GLU A 55 -4.79 2.55 17.93
C GLU A 55 -3.57 1.85 18.55
N LEU A 56 -3.42 0.54 18.33
CA LEU A 56 -2.27 -0.23 18.79
C LEU A 56 -1.01 0.13 18.01
N ALA A 57 -1.13 0.33 16.69
CA ALA A 57 -0.03 0.78 15.84
C ALA A 57 0.48 2.16 16.30
N THR A 58 -0.40 3.12 16.56
CA THR A 58 -0.03 4.44 17.07
C THR A 58 0.54 4.37 18.48
N ALA A 59 -0.02 3.52 19.35
CA ALA A 59 0.46 3.39 20.73
C ALA A 59 1.86 2.75 20.81
N LYS A 60 2.18 1.80 19.91
CA LYS A 60 3.46 1.07 19.91
C LYS A 60 4.52 1.75 19.05
N CYS A 61 4.12 2.36 17.93
CA CYS A 61 5.02 2.96 16.94
C CYS A 61 4.67 4.44 16.65
N PRO A 62 4.49 5.31 17.66
CA PRO A 62 3.99 6.68 17.46
C PRO A 62 4.96 7.56 16.66
N LYS A 63 6.26 7.30 16.77
CA LYS A 63 7.29 8.11 16.11
C LYS A 63 7.37 7.78 14.64
N GLU A 64 7.41 6.49 14.33
CA GLU A 64 7.50 5.97 12.98
C GLU A 64 6.23 6.28 12.20
N GLU A 65 5.05 6.20 12.83
CA GLU A 65 3.79 6.59 12.18
C GLU A 65 3.76 8.07 11.80
N LYS A 66 4.14 8.96 12.73
CA LYS A 66 4.24 10.39 12.44
C LYS A 66 5.23 10.69 11.32
N GLN A 67 6.37 10.00 11.29
CA GLN A 67 7.33 10.14 10.19
C GLN A 67 6.75 9.62 8.88
N TYR A 68 6.01 8.53 8.92
CA TYR A 68 5.41 7.95 7.73
C TYR A 68 4.34 8.89 7.11
N GLU A 69 3.52 9.53 7.94
CA GLU A 69 2.57 10.58 7.54
C GLU A 69 3.28 11.87 7.07
N ALA A 70 4.38 12.24 7.72
CA ALA A 70 5.17 13.41 7.35
C ALA A 70 5.96 13.23 6.04
N ASP A 71 6.34 12.02 5.68
CA ASP A 71 7.18 11.73 4.52
C ASP A 71 6.39 11.22 3.30
N CYS A 72 5.24 10.59 3.51
CA CYS A 72 4.44 9.99 2.44
C CYS A 72 3.09 10.69 2.21
N ILE A 73 2.45 10.46 1.06
CA ILE A 73 1.07 10.93 0.80
C ILE A 73 0.08 9.98 1.48
N ALA A 74 -1.01 10.52 2.04
CA ALA A 74 -2.07 9.74 2.68
C ALA A 74 -2.56 8.56 1.82
N SER A 75 -2.84 8.78 0.53
CA SER A 75 -3.29 7.72 -0.38
C SER A 75 -2.29 6.57 -0.54
N TRP A 76 -0.99 6.87 -0.47
CA TRP A 76 0.06 5.84 -0.49
C TRP A 76 0.12 5.08 0.84
N ILE A 77 -0.02 5.79 1.96
CA ILE A 77 -0.06 5.19 3.30
C ILE A 77 -1.19 4.17 3.37
N ASP A 78 -2.40 4.57 2.98
CA ASP A 78 -3.57 3.69 2.96
C ASP A 78 -3.34 2.48 2.07
N TYR A 79 -2.84 2.69 0.84
CA TYR A 79 -2.52 1.62 -0.09
C TYR A 79 -1.50 0.63 0.48
N PHE A 80 -0.41 1.10 1.08
CA PHE A 80 0.62 0.22 1.62
C PHE A 80 0.15 -0.54 2.87
N LYS A 81 -0.60 0.11 3.77
CA LYS A 81 -1.22 -0.54 4.92
C LYS A 81 -2.17 -1.67 4.44
N GLN A 82 -3.00 -1.40 3.43
CA GLN A 82 -3.89 -2.42 2.85
C GLN A 82 -3.11 -3.56 2.18
N LYS A 83 -2.08 -3.22 1.41
CA LYS A 83 -1.25 -4.19 0.68
C LYS A 83 -0.59 -5.19 1.62
N ARG A 84 -0.03 -4.73 2.74
CA ARG A 84 0.57 -5.60 3.77
C ARG A 84 -0.44 -6.65 4.29
N THR A 85 -1.67 -6.23 4.61
CA THR A 85 -2.73 -7.14 5.06
C THR A 85 -3.16 -8.11 3.96
N MET A 86 -3.29 -7.63 2.72
CA MET A 86 -3.66 -8.47 1.58
C MET A 86 -2.60 -9.53 1.26
N GLU A 87 -1.32 -9.16 1.27
CA GLU A 87 -0.21 -10.09 1.03
C GLU A 87 -0.16 -11.16 2.12
N TYR A 88 -0.30 -10.77 3.39
CA TYR A 88 -0.40 -11.72 4.49
C TYR A 88 -1.58 -12.70 4.30
N ASN A 89 -2.78 -12.18 4.01
CA ASN A 89 -3.96 -13.02 3.81
C ASN A 89 -3.79 -13.97 2.61
N LYS A 90 -3.17 -13.49 1.53
CA LYS A 90 -2.85 -14.29 0.35
C LYS A 90 -1.91 -15.43 0.71
N GLU A 91 -0.86 -15.17 1.47
CA GLU A 91 0.07 -16.21 1.93
C GLU A 91 -0.62 -17.25 2.82
N GLN A 92 -1.47 -16.81 3.76
CA GLN A 92 -2.26 -17.73 4.58
C GLN A 92 -3.22 -18.58 3.75
N MET A 93 -3.86 -17.97 2.75
CA MET A 93 -4.76 -18.65 1.83
C MET A 93 -3.99 -19.71 1.03
N LEU A 94 -2.86 -19.33 0.40
CA LEU A 94 -2.01 -20.25 -0.36
C LEU A 94 -1.53 -21.42 0.49
N LYS A 95 -1.08 -21.16 1.73
CA LYS A 95 -0.66 -22.21 2.66
C LYS A 95 -1.79 -23.20 2.96
N LYS A 96 -3.02 -22.72 3.21
CA LYS A 96 -4.19 -23.58 3.42
C LYS A 96 -4.52 -24.42 2.19
N PHE A 97 -4.39 -23.86 0.98
CA PHE A 97 -4.61 -24.60 -0.26
C PHE A 97 -3.55 -25.68 -0.49
N GLU A 98 -2.28 -25.38 -0.19
CA GLU A 98 -1.19 -26.36 -0.24
C GLU A 98 -1.43 -27.54 0.72
N GLU A 99 -1.87 -27.25 1.95
CA GLU A 99 -2.24 -28.27 2.95
C GLU A 99 -3.44 -29.13 2.50
N GLN A 100 -4.35 -28.56 1.73
CA GLN A 100 -5.50 -29.27 1.14
C GLN A 100 -5.15 -30.05 -0.14
N GLY A 101 -3.87 -30.09 -0.53
CA GLY A 101 -3.40 -30.81 -1.72
C GLY A 101 -3.72 -30.12 -3.04
N ALA A 102 -3.99 -28.81 -3.03
CA ALA A 102 -4.22 -28.06 -4.26
C ALA A 102 -2.91 -27.90 -5.06
N VAL A 103 -2.96 -28.27 -6.33
CA VAL A 103 -1.84 -28.10 -7.27
C VAL A 103 -1.72 -26.62 -7.63
N LYS A 104 -0.53 -26.04 -7.47
CA LYS A 104 -0.23 -24.68 -7.94
C LYS A 104 -0.38 -24.63 -9.45
N VAL A 105 -1.38 -23.90 -9.92
CA VAL A 105 -1.59 -23.64 -11.35
C VAL A 105 -0.75 -22.43 -11.74
N GLU A 106 0.15 -22.62 -12.70
CA GLU A 106 1.04 -21.55 -13.17
C GLU A 106 0.25 -20.48 -13.96
N PRO A 107 0.62 -19.19 -13.91
CA PRO A 107 -0.17 -18.11 -14.53
C PRO A 107 -0.19 -18.14 -16.08
N ASN A 108 0.48 -19.11 -16.71
CA ASN A 108 0.53 -19.30 -18.17
C ASN A 108 -0.24 -20.57 -18.59
N VAL A 109 -1.43 -20.80 -18.03
CA VAL A 109 -2.34 -21.80 -18.60
C VAL A 109 -3.18 -21.10 -19.66
N SER A 110 -2.82 -21.34 -20.92
CA SER A 110 -3.69 -21.02 -22.04
C SER A 110 -4.94 -21.90 -21.93
N PHE A 111 -6.06 -21.29 -21.53
CA PHE A 111 -7.37 -21.89 -21.68
C PHE A 111 -7.66 -21.97 -23.17
N LYS A 112 -7.60 -23.18 -23.72
CA LYS A 112 -7.89 -23.48 -25.13
C LYS A 112 -9.38 -23.70 -25.33
#